data_AF-A0A1G0MDE5-F1
#
_entry.id   AF-A0A1G0MDE5-F1
#
_cell.length_a   1.000
_cell.length_b   1.000
_cell.length_c   1.000
_cell.angle_alpha   90.00
_cell.angle_beta   90.00
_cell.angle_gamma   90.00
#
_symmetry.space_group_name_H-M   'P 1'
#
loop_
_entity.id
_entity.type
_entity.pdbx_description
1 polymer ?
#
loop_
_entity_poly.entity_id
_entity_poly.type
_entity_poly.pdbx_seq_one_letter_code
_entity_poly.pdbx_strand_id
1 'polypeptide(L)'
;MPESAQRQLNKDDIALPDRYKIEVVASGLTFPTGVTFDDQGIPYLVESGYSYGEVWEVPRLLRVEQEKITPVAEGGKNGPWTGVTRHAGVFYVAEGGTLEGGRILRISDDGKTSVLADNLPTRGDHHTNGPVVGPDGWLYFGLGTATNSAVVGEDNLKFGWLKRFPDFHDVPCKDVVLTGEDYKTKDVLKGGGEVTTGAFVPFGRSTNPGEVIKGQIPCSGAVLRQRTSGGAPELVAWGFRNPFGLAFSPEGKLYVSDNGYDQRGSRPVYGTGDPLWEVKKGTWYGWPDFSAGLRLDEESQFKPVLRQKPKLLLTDYPNTPPRPAAILPVHASADGFDFSRSEEFGYRGEAFIALFGDQSPTTGKLLGPVGFKVVRVNVKTGVIRDFAVNKGRKNGPASGLQSGGFERPVAARFDPTGKALYIVDFGILKETKDGAQPLQKTGVLWRITREAP
;
A
#
# COMPACT_ATOMS: atom_id res chain seq x y z
N MET A 1 10.88 5.04 28.85
CA MET A 1 9.67 4.18 28.95
C MET A 1 10.15 2.76 28.75
N PRO A 2 9.64 1.75 29.48
CA PRO A 2 10.19 0.40 29.42
C PRO A 2 10.10 -0.14 27.99
N GLU A 3 11.19 -0.75 27.53
CA GLU A 3 11.37 -1.40 26.21
C GLU A 3 10.45 -2.61 25.96
N SER A 4 9.41 -2.83 26.79
CA SER A 4 8.67 -4.09 26.83
C SER A 4 7.21 -4.01 27.30
N ALA A 5 6.55 -2.85 27.26
CA ALA A 5 5.12 -2.81 27.57
C ALA A 5 4.32 -3.50 26.45
N GLN A 6 3.86 -4.73 26.70
CA GLN A 6 2.93 -5.46 25.84
C GLN A 6 1.72 -4.57 25.53
N ARG A 7 1.34 -4.48 24.24
CA ARG A 7 0.21 -3.66 23.79
C ARG A 7 -1.05 -4.02 24.58
N GLN A 8 -1.64 -3.04 25.25
CA GLN A 8 -2.95 -3.21 25.89
C GLN A 8 -4.02 -3.35 24.80
N LEU A 9 -4.84 -4.40 24.88
CA LEU A 9 -5.92 -4.66 23.93
C LEU A 9 -7.27 -4.55 24.63
N ASN A 10 -8.19 -3.83 24.01
CA ASN A 10 -9.54 -3.69 24.48
C ASN A 10 -10.47 -3.49 23.28
N LYS A 11 -11.20 -4.56 22.92
CA LYS A 11 -12.17 -4.54 21.82
C LYS A 11 -13.28 -3.51 22.02
N ASP A 12 -13.61 -3.19 23.27
CA ASP A 12 -14.70 -2.26 23.59
C ASP A 12 -14.32 -0.80 23.32
N ASP A 13 -13.03 -0.52 23.06
CA ASP A 13 -12.56 0.79 22.61
C ASP A 13 -12.78 1.01 21.10
N ILE A 14 -13.29 0.02 20.36
CA ILE A 14 -13.58 0.13 18.94
C ILE A 14 -15.09 0.31 18.76
N ALA A 15 -15.48 1.41 18.12
CA ALA A 15 -16.85 1.68 17.70
C ALA A 15 -17.15 0.90 16.41
N LEU A 16 -18.29 0.22 16.40
CA LEU A 16 -18.85 -0.52 15.27
C LEU A 16 -20.32 -0.10 15.07
N PRO A 17 -20.92 -0.38 13.90
CA PRO A 17 -22.36 -0.22 13.74
C PRO A 17 -23.11 -1.22 14.62
N ASP A 18 -24.37 -0.93 14.91
CA ASP A 18 -25.23 -1.83 15.68
C ASP A 18 -25.24 -3.26 15.10
N ARG A 19 -25.25 -4.25 16.00
CA ARG A 19 -25.21 -5.69 15.71
C ARG A 19 -23.90 -6.19 15.10
N TYR A 20 -22.80 -5.45 15.22
CA TYR A 20 -21.47 -5.98 14.94
C TYR A 20 -20.67 -6.10 16.23
N LYS A 21 -19.87 -7.17 16.31
CA LYS A 21 -18.91 -7.39 17.38
C LYS A 21 -17.53 -7.60 16.79
N ILE A 22 -16.51 -7.26 17.56
CA ILE A 22 -15.10 -7.47 17.22
C ILE A 22 -14.40 -8.26 18.33
N GLU A 23 -13.46 -9.12 17.95
CA GLU A 23 -12.64 -9.89 18.87
C GLU A 23 -11.20 -10.02 18.36
N VAL A 24 -10.28 -10.33 19.28
CA VAL A 24 -8.88 -10.62 18.96
C VAL A 24 -8.79 -12.08 18.53
N VAL A 25 -8.17 -12.35 17.38
CA VAL A 25 -7.86 -13.70 16.89
C VAL A 25 -6.43 -14.08 17.21
N ALA A 26 -5.50 -13.14 17.05
CA ALA A 26 -4.10 -13.28 17.40
C ALA A 26 -3.51 -11.93 17.78
N SER A 27 -2.55 -11.93 18.71
CA SER A 27 -1.82 -10.74 19.12
C SER A 27 -0.33 -11.06 19.27
N GLY A 28 0.50 -10.03 19.45
CA GLY A 28 1.95 -10.22 19.56
C GLY A 28 2.64 -10.46 18.21
N LEU A 29 1.96 -10.11 17.11
CA LEU A 29 2.52 -10.18 15.76
C LEU A 29 3.52 -9.04 15.53
N THR A 30 4.52 -9.28 14.71
CA THR A 30 5.52 -8.29 14.31
C THR A 30 5.26 -7.85 12.87
N PHE A 31 4.76 -6.63 12.71
CA PHE A 31 4.53 -5.99 11.41
C PHE A 31 3.66 -6.85 10.46
N PRO A 32 2.48 -7.35 10.90
CA PRO A 32 1.61 -8.12 10.04
C PRO A 32 1.03 -7.23 8.93
N THR A 33 0.95 -7.73 7.70
CA THR A 33 0.58 -6.92 6.50
C THR A 33 -0.56 -7.52 5.67
N GLY A 34 -0.83 -8.82 5.78
CA GLY A 34 -1.89 -9.45 5.00
C GLY A 34 -2.37 -10.77 5.60
N VAL A 35 -3.61 -11.14 5.27
CA VAL A 35 -4.24 -12.40 5.70
C VAL A 35 -4.97 -13.07 4.53
N THR A 36 -4.94 -14.40 4.51
CA THR A 36 -5.72 -15.29 3.64
C THR A 36 -6.22 -16.47 4.45
N PHE A 37 -6.99 -17.38 3.84
CA PHE A 37 -7.55 -18.55 4.51
C PHE A 37 -7.30 -19.82 3.71
N ASP A 38 -7.32 -20.96 4.40
CA ASP A 38 -7.50 -22.26 3.76
C ASP A 38 -9.00 -22.58 3.51
N ASP A 39 -9.27 -23.76 2.98
CA ASP A 39 -10.62 -24.19 2.61
C ASP A 39 -11.51 -24.47 3.85
N GLN A 40 -10.91 -24.58 5.03
CA GLN A 40 -11.56 -24.73 6.33
C GLN A 40 -11.80 -23.38 7.02
N GLY A 41 -11.33 -22.27 6.44
CA GLY A 41 -11.44 -20.93 7.02
C GLY A 41 -10.40 -20.62 8.09
N ILE A 42 -9.33 -21.41 8.20
CA ILE A 42 -8.23 -21.13 9.13
C ILE A 42 -7.40 -19.97 8.56
N PRO A 43 -7.13 -18.91 9.35
CA PRO A 43 -6.36 -17.78 8.90
C PRO A 43 -4.85 -18.09 8.76
N TYR A 44 -4.29 -17.60 7.66
CA TYR A 44 -2.86 -17.53 7.39
C TYR A 44 -2.46 -16.08 7.18
N LEU A 45 -1.44 -15.63 7.88
CA LEU A 45 -1.04 -14.23 7.94
C LEU A 45 0.42 -14.07 7.51
N VAL A 46 0.75 -12.96 6.86
CA VAL A 46 2.14 -12.60 6.58
C VAL A 46 2.63 -11.51 7.52
N GLU A 47 3.83 -11.71 8.05
CA GLU A 47 4.62 -10.68 8.70
C GLU A 47 5.65 -10.13 7.73
N SER A 48 5.80 -8.80 7.75
CA SER A 48 6.51 -8.05 6.74
C SER A 48 7.99 -8.39 6.64
N GLY A 49 8.69 -8.63 7.75
CA GLY A 49 10.16 -8.72 7.74
C GLY A 49 10.88 -7.38 7.51
N TYR A 50 10.14 -6.29 7.30
CA TYR A 50 10.67 -4.93 7.21
C TYR A 50 9.63 -3.91 7.64
N SER A 51 10.07 -2.82 8.26
CA SER A 51 9.28 -1.61 8.42
C SER A 51 10.16 -0.39 8.18
N TYR A 52 9.55 0.68 7.65
CA TYR A 52 10.14 2.01 7.70
C TYR A 52 10.59 2.35 9.12
N GLY A 53 11.72 3.06 9.23
CA GLY A 53 12.54 3.12 10.45
C GLY A 53 13.77 2.22 10.40
N GLU A 54 14.03 1.56 9.27
CA GLU A 54 15.14 0.60 9.08
C GLU A 54 15.13 -0.54 10.09
N VAL A 55 13.92 -1.03 10.44
CA VAL A 55 13.75 -2.19 11.31
C VAL A 55 13.57 -3.43 10.45
N TRP A 56 14.55 -4.33 10.57
CA TRP A 56 14.67 -5.54 9.76
C TRP A 56 14.35 -6.77 10.60
N GLU A 57 13.48 -7.63 10.08
CA GLU A 57 13.04 -8.87 10.71
C GLU A 57 13.05 -9.99 9.67
N VAL A 58 12.77 -11.22 10.09
CA VAL A 58 12.52 -12.32 9.14
C VAL A 58 11.06 -12.23 8.68
N PRO A 59 10.77 -12.10 7.38
CA PRO A 59 9.41 -12.18 6.87
C PRO A 59 8.89 -13.60 7.01
N ARG A 60 7.62 -13.76 7.38
CA ARG A 60 7.05 -15.07 7.71
C ARG A 60 5.64 -15.23 7.17
N LEU A 61 5.31 -16.45 6.72
CA LEU A 61 3.94 -16.92 6.57
C LEU A 61 3.58 -17.72 7.82
N LEU A 62 2.50 -17.34 8.49
CA LEU A 62 2.08 -17.86 9.77
C LEU A 62 0.69 -18.49 9.64
N ARG A 63 0.49 -19.67 10.22
CA ARG A 63 -0.83 -20.26 10.45
C ARG A 63 -1.32 -19.86 11.83
N VAL A 64 -2.57 -19.42 11.93
CA VAL A 64 -3.20 -18.96 13.18
C VAL A 64 -4.40 -19.84 13.50
N GLU A 65 -4.30 -20.64 14.55
CA GLU A 65 -5.37 -21.55 14.97
C GLU A 65 -5.46 -21.58 16.51
N GLN A 66 -6.64 -21.33 17.07
CA GLN A 66 -6.87 -21.37 18.52
C GLN A 66 -5.82 -20.54 19.31
N GLU A 67 -5.56 -19.30 18.88
CA GLU A 67 -4.54 -18.38 19.41
C GLU A 67 -3.07 -18.84 19.25
N LYS A 68 -2.83 -20.07 18.76
CA LYS A 68 -1.50 -20.57 18.44
C LYS A 68 -1.06 -20.06 17.08
N ILE A 69 0.10 -19.41 17.07
CA ILE A 69 0.79 -18.94 15.86
C ILE A 69 1.90 -19.94 15.52
N THR A 70 1.85 -20.54 14.33
CA THR A 70 2.85 -21.50 13.86
C THR A 70 3.47 -21.03 12.54
N PRO A 71 4.79 -20.87 12.44
CA PRO A 71 5.45 -20.58 11.16
C PRO A 71 5.21 -21.69 10.14
N VAL A 72 4.83 -21.31 8.93
CA VAL A 72 4.68 -22.20 7.76
C VAL A 72 5.89 -22.05 6.85
N ALA A 73 6.30 -20.80 6.61
CA ALA A 73 7.49 -20.47 5.83
C ALA A 73 8.15 -19.21 6.37
N GLU A 74 9.45 -19.11 6.16
CA GLU A 74 10.26 -17.94 6.47
C GLU A 74 10.97 -17.51 5.19
N GLY A 75 11.02 -16.20 4.94
CA GLY A 75 11.78 -15.63 3.84
C GLY A 75 13.20 -15.26 4.24
N GLY A 76 13.93 -14.69 3.29
CA GLY A 76 15.26 -14.14 3.53
C GLY A 76 15.23 -12.69 4.01
N LYS A 77 16.30 -11.96 3.72
CA LYS A 77 16.45 -10.53 4.05
C LYS A 77 15.67 -9.58 3.13
N ASN A 78 14.78 -10.08 2.26
CA ASN A 78 14.19 -9.31 1.16
C ASN A 78 12.75 -8.83 1.43
N GLY A 79 12.40 -8.58 2.69
CA GLY A 79 11.12 -7.93 3.03
C GLY A 79 10.96 -6.56 2.36
N PRO A 80 9.77 -5.94 2.40
CA PRO A 80 8.61 -6.41 3.14
C PRO A 80 7.84 -7.51 2.39
N TRP A 81 7.27 -8.50 3.09
CA TRP A 81 6.14 -9.25 2.56
C TRP A 81 4.87 -8.42 2.77
N THR A 82 4.24 -7.97 1.70
CA THR A 82 3.19 -6.93 1.75
C THR A 82 1.78 -7.48 1.72
N GLY A 83 1.61 -8.72 1.26
CA GLY A 83 0.31 -9.38 1.22
C GLY A 83 0.38 -10.82 0.74
N VAL A 84 -0.73 -11.53 0.91
CA VAL A 84 -0.86 -12.96 0.60
C VAL A 84 -2.23 -13.28 0.02
N THR A 85 -2.28 -14.28 -0.86
CA THR A 85 -3.51 -14.96 -1.26
C THR A 85 -3.25 -16.46 -1.37
N ARG A 86 -4.25 -17.28 -1.05
CA ARG A 86 -4.20 -18.73 -1.29
C ARG A 86 -5.06 -19.08 -2.50
N HIS A 87 -4.58 -19.97 -3.35
CA HIS A 87 -5.33 -20.50 -4.48
C HIS A 87 -4.82 -21.90 -4.84
N ALA A 88 -5.73 -22.85 -5.02
CA ALA A 88 -5.43 -24.24 -5.39
C ALA A 88 -4.33 -24.90 -4.53
N GLY A 89 -4.42 -24.77 -3.20
CA GLY A 89 -3.48 -25.38 -2.26
C GLY A 89 -2.11 -24.71 -2.17
N VAL A 90 -1.99 -23.47 -2.67
CA VAL A 90 -0.72 -22.75 -2.76
C VAL A 90 -0.90 -21.31 -2.31
N PHE A 91 0.06 -20.79 -1.56
CA PHE A 91 0.13 -19.39 -1.18
C PHE A 91 0.97 -18.61 -2.19
N TYR A 92 0.48 -17.43 -2.55
CA TYR A 92 1.21 -16.44 -3.31
C TYR A 92 1.44 -15.21 -2.43
N VAL A 93 2.70 -14.80 -2.30
CA VAL A 93 3.11 -13.68 -1.44
C VAL A 93 3.78 -12.61 -2.29
N ALA A 94 3.40 -11.36 -2.07
CA ALA A 94 4.09 -10.21 -2.64
C ALA A 94 5.30 -9.87 -1.76
N GLU A 95 6.50 -9.99 -2.31
CA GLU A 95 7.76 -9.61 -1.67
C GLU A 95 8.19 -8.27 -2.25
N GLY A 96 8.06 -7.20 -1.45
CA GLY A 96 8.32 -5.82 -1.82
C GLY A 96 9.76 -5.53 -2.22
N GLY A 97 10.71 -6.23 -1.60
CA GLY A 97 12.06 -6.35 -2.11
C GLY A 97 12.98 -5.15 -1.89
N THR A 98 13.07 -4.66 -0.65
CA THR A 98 13.88 -3.49 -0.27
C THR A 98 15.39 -3.66 -0.52
N LEU A 99 15.91 -4.90 -0.60
CA LEU A 99 17.34 -5.18 -0.79
C LEU A 99 17.67 -5.82 -2.15
N GLU A 100 16.81 -6.73 -2.61
CA GLU A 100 17.07 -7.58 -3.77
C GLU A 100 16.04 -7.39 -4.90
N GLY A 101 15.09 -6.46 -4.75
CA GLY A 101 14.05 -6.21 -5.74
C GLY A 101 12.80 -7.03 -5.52
N GLY A 102 11.71 -6.57 -6.10
CA GLY A 102 10.40 -7.14 -5.85
C GLY A 102 10.23 -8.50 -6.49
N ARG A 103 9.49 -9.37 -5.82
CA ARG A 103 9.16 -10.72 -6.28
C ARG A 103 7.72 -11.08 -5.98
N ILE A 104 7.22 -12.07 -6.72
CA ILE A 104 6.07 -12.86 -6.28
C ILE A 104 6.57 -14.23 -5.91
N LEU A 105 6.32 -14.63 -4.67
CA LEU A 105 6.69 -15.94 -4.15
C LEU A 105 5.52 -16.91 -4.26
N ARG A 106 5.84 -18.18 -4.47
CA ARG A 106 4.92 -19.32 -4.42
C ARG A 106 5.37 -20.24 -3.28
N ILE A 107 4.49 -20.46 -2.30
CA ILE A 107 4.76 -21.25 -1.10
C ILE A 107 3.72 -22.37 -1.02
N SER A 108 4.16 -23.63 -0.95
CA SER A 108 3.24 -24.77 -0.72
C SER A 108 2.84 -24.91 0.75
N ASP A 109 1.81 -25.72 1.02
CA ASP A 109 1.31 -25.95 2.38
C ASP A 109 2.38 -26.53 3.34
N ASP A 110 3.42 -27.20 2.82
CA ASP A 110 4.58 -27.69 3.58
C ASP A 110 5.71 -26.65 3.78
N GLY A 111 5.49 -25.41 3.35
CA GLY A 111 6.43 -24.29 3.51
C GLY A 111 7.49 -24.17 2.42
N LYS A 112 7.53 -25.06 1.42
CA LYS A 112 8.51 -24.95 0.33
C LYS A 112 8.26 -23.72 -0.52
N THR A 113 9.24 -22.83 -0.56
CA THR A 113 9.18 -21.54 -1.25
C THR A 113 9.90 -21.58 -2.59
N SER A 114 9.31 -20.94 -3.60
CA SER A 114 9.87 -20.74 -4.95
C SER A 114 9.49 -19.38 -5.49
N VAL A 115 10.25 -18.84 -6.43
CA VAL A 115 9.97 -17.53 -7.06
C VAL A 115 9.10 -17.74 -8.30
N LEU A 116 7.96 -17.06 -8.36
CA LEU A 116 7.06 -17.03 -9.53
C LEU A 116 7.39 -15.86 -10.47
N ALA A 117 7.65 -14.68 -9.90
CA ALA A 117 8.09 -13.49 -10.61
C ALA A 117 9.28 -12.87 -9.88
N ASP A 118 10.26 -12.37 -10.63
CA ASP A 118 11.48 -11.76 -10.09
C ASP A 118 11.79 -10.46 -10.84
N ASN A 119 12.79 -9.71 -10.36
CA ASN A 119 13.26 -8.46 -10.96
C ASN A 119 12.16 -7.40 -11.15
N LEU A 120 11.21 -7.33 -10.21
CA LEU A 120 10.18 -6.30 -10.22
C LEU A 120 10.80 -4.97 -9.72
N PRO A 121 10.57 -3.83 -10.41
CA PRO A 121 11.24 -2.54 -10.14
C PRO A 121 10.62 -1.80 -8.95
N THR A 122 10.57 -2.46 -7.79
CA THR A 122 9.98 -1.92 -6.54
C THR A 122 11.01 -1.75 -5.43
N ARG A 123 12.28 -1.54 -5.80
CA ARG A 123 13.37 -1.15 -4.89
C ARG A 123 13.24 0.35 -4.55
N GLY A 124 12.19 0.75 -3.85
CA GLY A 124 11.89 2.17 -3.63
C GLY A 124 10.81 2.48 -2.61
N ASP A 125 10.35 3.73 -2.65
CA ASP A 125 9.35 4.29 -1.74
C ASP A 125 8.07 3.42 -1.68
N HIS A 126 7.75 2.71 -2.76
CA HIS A 126 6.57 1.87 -2.84
C HIS A 126 6.92 0.47 -3.36
N HIS A 127 6.21 -0.52 -2.83
CA HIS A 127 6.62 -1.93 -2.92
C HIS A 127 5.84 -2.71 -3.99
N THR A 128 6.23 -3.97 -4.20
CA THR A 128 5.35 -4.96 -4.82
C THR A 128 4.22 -5.26 -3.83
N ASN A 129 2.96 -5.16 -4.27
CA ASN A 129 1.77 -5.26 -3.45
C ASN A 129 0.73 -6.24 -4.03
N GLY A 130 -0.37 -6.42 -3.32
CA GLY A 130 -1.26 -7.56 -3.51
C GLY A 130 -0.65 -8.82 -2.87
N PRO A 131 -0.86 -10.04 -3.40
CA PRO A 131 -1.54 -10.38 -4.65
C PRO A 131 -3.01 -10.83 -4.44
N VAL A 132 -3.76 -10.93 -5.54
CA VAL A 132 -5.10 -11.56 -5.59
C VAL A 132 -5.24 -12.46 -6.82
N VAL A 133 -6.01 -13.53 -6.72
CA VAL A 133 -6.36 -14.36 -7.88
C VAL A 133 -7.72 -13.94 -8.42
N GLY A 134 -7.78 -13.67 -9.72
CA GLY A 134 -9.00 -13.30 -10.41
C GLY A 134 -9.90 -14.50 -10.73
N PRO A 135 -11.16 -14.25 -11.13
CA PRO A 135 -12.08 -15.30 -11.56
C PRO A 135 -11.61 -16.02 -12.85
N ASP A 136 -10.65 -15.44 -13.57
CA ASP A 136 -9.98 -16.03 -14.73
C ASP A 136 -8.81 -16.97 -14.35
N GLY A 137 -8.53 -17.13 -13.05
CA GLY A 137 -7.44 -17.97 -12.53
C GLY A 137 -6.04 -17.34 -12.65
N TRP A 138 -5.95 -16.08 -13.08
CA TRP A 138 -4.67 -15.35 -13.12
C TRP A 138 -4.39 -14.69 -11.78
N LEU A 139 -3.10 -14.60 -11.44
CA LEU A 139 -2.63 -13.84 -10.30
C LEU A 139 -2.43 -12.38 -10.72
N TYR A 140 -2.97 -11.43 -9.95
CA TYR A 140 -2.84 -9.99 -10.14
C TYR A 140 -2.08 -9.37 -8.97
N PHE A 141 -1.19 -8.44 -9.26
CA PHE A 141 -0.36 -7.76 -8.25
C PHE A 141 -0.02 -6.33 -8.69
N GLY A 142 0.18 -5.46 -7.70
CA GLY A 142 0.55 -4.06 -7.90
C GLY A 142 2.06 -3.86 -7.78
N LEU A 143 2.61 -2.92 -8.54
CA LEU A 143 3.99 -2.46 -8.46
C LEU A 143 3.96 -0.96 -8.18
N GLY A 144 4.44 -0.58 -7.00
CA GLY A 144 4.60 0.81 -6.61
C GLY A 144 5.68 1.55 -7.40
N THR A 145 5.65 2.88 -7.33
CA THR A 145 6.69 3.75 -7.88
C THR A 145 7.94 3.75 -7.00
N ALA A 146 9.09 3.91 -7.64
CA ALA A 146 10.36 4.13 -6.96
C ALA A 146 10.30 5.41 -6.13
N THR A 147 9.76 6.50 -6.68
CA THR A 147 9.74 7.82 -6.03
C THR A 147 8.34 8.30 -5.65
N ASN A 148 8.27 9.39 -4.88
CA ASN A 148 7.02 10.11 -4.59
C ASN A 148 6.34 10.65 -5.86
N SER A 149 7.10 11.19 -6.81
CA SER A 149 6.57 12.06 -7.88
C SER A 149 7.40 12.10 -9.18
N ALA A 150 8.01 10.97 -9.52
CA ALA A 150 8.85 10.68 -10.69
C ALA A 150 10.23 11.34 -10.71
N VAL A 151 10.60 12.06 -9.66
CA VAL A 151 11.88 12.77 -9.55
C VAL A 151 12.60 12.27 -8.32
N VAL A 152 13.80 11.74 -8.51
CA VAL A 152 14.66 11.27 -7.41
C VAL A 152 15.19 12.46 -6.63
N GLY A 153 14.96 12.51 -5.34
CA GLY A 153 15.24 13.67 -4.48
C GLY A 153 16.01 13.35 -3.20
N GLU A 154 16.24 14.39 -2.39
CA GLU A 154 16.96 14.27 -1.11
C GLU A 154 16.27 13.34 -0.09
N ASP A 155 14.96 13.19 -0.20
CA ASP A 155 14.15 12.29 0.61
C ASP A 155 14.48 10.82 0.33
N ASN A 156 14.81 10.46 -0.91
CA ASN A 156 15.19 9.09 -1.23
C ASN A 156 16.55 8.69 -0.61
N LEU A 157 17.42 9.65 -0.23
CA LEU A 157 18.56 9.32 0.65
C LEU A 157 18.12 9.09 2.09
N LYS A 158 17.19 9.90 2.61
CA LYS A 158 16.67 9.76 3.98
C LYS A 158 16.00 8.40 4.20
N PHE A 159 15.31 7.88 3.19
CA PHE A 159 14.75 6.53 3.19
C PHE A 159 15.77 5.42 2.87
N GLY A 160 17.05 5.77 2.67
CA GLY A 160 18.15 4.84 2.43
C GLY A 160 18.33 4.36 0.99
N TRP A 161 17.43 4.73 0.06
CA TRP A 161 17.46 4.25 -1.33
C TRP A 161 18.70 4.69 -2.08
N LEU A 162 19.03 5.98 -2.07
CA LEU A 162 20.23 6.47 -2.76
C LEU A 162 21.54 5.90 -2.19
N LYS A 163 21.53 5.48 -0.92
CA LYS A 163 22.68 4.79 -0.30
C LYS A 163 22.79 3.34 -0.78
N ARG A 164 21.67 2.65 -0.97
CA ARG A 164 21.61 1.25 -1.39
C ARG A 164 21.73 1.06 -2.90
N PHE A 165 21.12 1.96 -3.68
CA PHE A 165 20.94 1.86 -5.13
C PHE A 165 21.20 3.22 -5.80
N PRO A 166 22.44 3.52 -6.22
CA PRO A 166 22.76 4.81 -6.85
C PRO A 166 22.06 5.06 -8.19
N ASP A 167 21.66 3.99 -8.88
CA ASP A 167 20.94 4.00 -10.15
C ASP A 167 19.41 4.00 -9.96
N PHE A 168 18.91 4.17 -8.74
CA PHE A 168 17.49 4.21 -8.41
C PHE A 168 16.72 5.27 -9.21
N HIS A 169 15.64 4.86 -9.89
CA HIS A 169 14.66 5.73 -10.55
C HIS A 169 13.40 4.94 -10.93
N ASP A 170 12.33 5.67 -11.29
CA ASP A 170 11.10 5.09 -11.83
C ASP A 170 11.29 4.60 -13.27
N VAL A 171 10.64 3.48 -13.59
CA VAL A 171 10.66 2.88 -14.93
C VAL A 171 9.24 2.92 -15.52
N PRO A 172 8.99 3.65 -16.63
CA PRO A 172 7.65 3.72 -17.21
C PRO A 172 7.28 2.42 -17.95
N CYS A 173 5.99 2.13 -18.07
CA CYS A 173 5.50 0.91 -18.75
C CYS A 173 5.46 1.03 -20.27
N LYS A 174 5.49 2.25 -20.79
CA LYS A 174 5.53 2.60 -22.21
C LYS A 174 6.49 3.76 -22.40
N ASP A 175 6.93 3.99 -23.63
CA ASP A 175 7.72 5.17 -23.96
C ASP A 175 6.95 6.43 -23.55
N VAL A 176 7.65 7.34 -22.88
CA VAL A 176 7.11 8.66 -22.49
C VAL A 176 8.02 9.76 -23.01
N VAL A 177 7.42 10.87 -23.42
CA VAL A 177 8.13 12.05 -23.92
C VAL A 177 8.14 13.13 -22.84
N LEU A 178 9.32 13.56 -22.44
CA LEU A 178 9.50 14.49 -21.33
C LEU A 178 9.40 15.96 -21.76
N THR A 179 8.89 16.79 -20.86
CA THR A 179 8.89 18.27 -21.02
C THR A 179 10.30 18.86 -20.86
N GLY A 180 11.25 18.10 -20.29
CA GLY A 180 12.57 18.60 -19.88
C GLY A 180 12.54 19.39 -18.58
N GLU A 181 11.47 19.29 -17.80
CA GLU A 181 11.40 19.96 -16.50
C GLU A 181 12.25 19.22 -15.46
N ASP A 182 13.33 19.88 -15.03
CA ASP A 182 14.22 19.40 -13.98
C ASP A 182 14.07 20.22 -12.68
N TYR A 183 14.45 19.59 -11.57
CA TYR A 183 14.36 20.18 -10.24
C TYR A 183 15.75 20.32 -9.61
N LYS A 184 16.02 21.50 -9.03
CA LYS A 184 17.18 21.69 -8.17
C LYS A 184 16.92 21.13 -6.78
N THR A 185 17.89 20.42 -6.24
CA THR A 185 17.84 19.79 -4.92
C THR A 185 19.21 19.78 -4.27
N LYS A 186 19.28 19.56 -2.95
CA LYS A 186 20.56 19.43 -2.25
C LYS A 186 21.33 18.23 -2.78
N ASP A 187 22.63 18.39 -3.03
CA ASP A 187 23.52 17.27 -3.39
C ASP A 187 23.88 16.48 -2.12
N VAL A 188 22.97 15.56 -1.78
CA VAL A 188 23.07 14.74 -0.58
C VAL A 188 24.14 13.65 -0.67
N LEU A 189 24.58 13.29 -1.89
CA LEU A 189 25.64 12.30 -2.10
C LEU A 189 27.02 12.89 -1.82
N LYS A 190 27.24 14.17 -2.12
CA LYS A 190 28.49 14.87 -1.80
C LYS A 190 28.50 15.55 -0.43
N GLY A 191 27.41 15.45 0.32
CA GLY A 191 27.29 16.06 1.66
C GLY A 191 27.12 17.58 1.65
N GLY A 192 26.77 18.19 0.51
CA GLY A 192 26.56 19.64 0.39
C GLY A 192 26.52 20.13 -1.07
N GLY A 193 25.96 21.33 -1.27
CA GLY A 193 25.76 21.94 -2.60
C GLY A 193 24.39 21.66 -3.21
N GLU A 194 24.21 22.02 -4.48
CA GLU A 194 23.00 21.76 -5.27
C GLU A 194 23.31 20.87 -6.47
N VAL A 195 22.35 20.03 -6.84
CA VAL A 195 22.35 19.23 -8.05
C VAL A 195 20.98 19.35 -8.73
N THR A 196 20.94 19.17 -10.05
CA THR A 196 19.72 19.19 -10.85
C THR A 196 19.35 17.77 -11.25
N THR A 197 18.08 17.41 -11.11
CA THR A 197 17.57 16.04 -11.31
C THR A 197 16.26 16.08 -12.11
N GLY A 198 16.18 15.25 -13.14
CA GLY A 198 15.04 15.17 -14.04
C GLY A 198 14.07 14.03 -13.70
N ALA A 199 13.03 13.89 -14.50
CA ALA A 199 12.03 12.84 -14.33
C ALA A 199 12.50 11.48 -14.88
N PHE A 200 12.14 10.39 -14.19
CA PHE A 200 12.41 9.00 -14.61
C PHE A 200 13.90 8.66 -14.84
N VAL A 201 14.80 9.40 -14.20
CA VAL A 201 16.25 9.25 -14.38
C VAL A 201 16.97 9.24 -13.04
N PRO A 202 18.17 8.64 -12.96
CA PRO A 202 18.94 8.62 -11.72
C PRO A 202 19.22 10.01 -11.16
N PHE A 203 19.43 10.07 -9.85
CA PHE A 203 19.72 11.31 -9.13
C PHE A 203 20.87 12.10 -9.76
N GLY A 204 20.63 13.38 -10.02
CA GLY A 204 21.63 14.28 -10.58
C GLY A 204 21.80 14.21 -12.10
N ARG A 205 20.97 13.42 -12.80
CA ARG A 205 20.85 13.47 -14.25
C ARG A 205 19.75 14.44 -14.65
N SER A 206 20.09 15.40 -15.49
CA SER A 206 19.13 16.31 -16.15
C SER A 206 18.45 15.65 -17.35
N THR A 207 17.28 16.15 -17.73
CA THR A 207 16.54 15.74 -18.92
C THR A 207 16.35 16.88 -19.91
N ASN A 208 16.10 16.56 -21.18
CA ASN A 208 15.88 17.55 -22.23
C ASN A 208 14.42 17.58 -22.70
N PRO A 209 13.91 18.73 -23.18
CA PRO A 209 12.61 18.78 -23.84
C PRO A 209 12.55 17.83 -25.03
N GLY A 210 11.53 16.98 -25.09
CA GLY A 210 11.37 15.96 -26.13
C GLY A 210 12.22 14.70 -25.93
N GLU A 211 12.97 14.59 -24.83
CA GLU A 211 13.69 13.35 -24.49
C GLU A 211 12.69 12.20 -24.27
N VAL A 212 12.96 11.07 -24.93
CA VAL A 212 12.13 9.87 -24.81
C VAL A 212 12.74 8.93 -23.77
N ILE A 213 12.00 8.67 -22.70
CA ILE A 213 12.34 7.59 -21.76
C ILE A 213 11.66 6.32 -22.24
N LYS A 214 12.45 5.27 -22.48
CA LYS A 214 11.96 4.00 -22.97
C LYS A 214 11.17 3.26 -21.89
N GLY A 215 10.00 2.75 -22.28
CA GLY A 215 9.22 1.89 -21.41
C GLY A 215 9.66 0.43 -21.47
N GLN A 216 9.42 -0.31 -20.39
CA GLN A 216 9.66 -1.75 -20.33
C GLN A 216 8.67 -2.43 -19.37
N ILE A 217 8.58 -3.76 -19.41
CA ILE A 217 7.78 -4.56 -18.47
C ILE A 217 8.70 -5.63 -17.86
N PRO A 218 8.74 -5.78 -16.53
CA PRO A 218 7.99 -5.03 -15.50
C PRO A 218 8.39 -3.54 -15.38
N CYS A 219 7.47 -2.71 -14.87
CA CYS A 219 7.58 -1.26 -14.72
C CYS A 219 7.05 -0.78 -13.37
N SER A 220 7.36 0.47 -13.02
CA SER A 220 6.87 1.18 -11.84
C SER A 220 5.42 1.65 -12.03
N GLY A 221 4.65 1.76 -10.94
CA GLY A 221 3.32 2.35 -10.94
C GLY A 221 2.29 1.57 -11.77
N ALA A 222 2.26 0.26 -11.62
CA ALA A 222 1.54 -0.65 -12.51
C ALA A 222 0.73 -1.72 -11.79
N VAL A 223 -0.28 -2.25 -12.47
CA VAL A 223 -0.90 -3.53 -12.13
C VAL A 223 -0.51 -4.53 -13.20
N LEU A 224 0.13 -5.62 -12.78
CA LEU A 224 0.48 -6.75 -13.64
C LEU A 224 -0.38 -7.97 -13.31
N ARG A 225 -0.39 -8.92 -14.23
CA ARG A 225 -0.93 -10.26 -13.99
C ARG A 225 0.01 -11.34 -14.52
N GLN A 226 -0.06 -12.53 -13.96
CA GLN A 226 0.72 -13.68 -14.40
C GLN A 226 -0.07 -14.97 -14.19
N ARG A 227 0.19 -15.99 -15.00
CA ARG A 227 -0.38 -17.32 -14.76
C ARG A 227 0.19 -17.89 -13.46
N THR A 228 -0.65 -18.55 -12.69
CA THR A 228 -0.29 -19.25 -11.45
C THR A 228 0.72 -20.39 -11.65
N SER A 229 0.82 -20.90 -12.88
CA SER A 229 1.80 -21.88 -13.34
C SER A 229 3.17 -21.28 -13.73
N GLY A 230 3.32 -19.97 -13.74
CA GLY A 230 4.52 -19.26 -14.22
C GLY A 230 4.38 -18.74 -15.65
N GLY A 231 5.46 -18.13 -16.17
CA GLY A 231 5.50 -17.40 -17.44
C GLY A 231 5.83 -15.92 -17.24
N ALA A 232 5.86 -15.11 -18.30
CA ALA A 232 6.13 -13.68 -18.16
C ALA A 232 4.93 -12.92 -17.57
N PRO A 233 5.15 -11.92 -16.69
CA PRO A 233 4.10 -10.99 -16.29
C PRO A 233 3.55 -10.18 -17.48
N GLU A 234 2.25 -9.95 -17.48
CA GLU A 234 1.54 -9.13 -18.46
C GLU A 234 1.04 -7.83 -17.84
N LEU A 235 1.21 -6.71 -18.55
CA LEU A 235 0.64 -5.44 -18.14
C LEU A 235 -0.90 -5.46 -18.18
N VAL A 236 -1.53 -5.11 -17.07
CA VAL A 236 -2.97 -4.86 -17.00
C VAL A 236 -3.24 -3.38 -17.19
N ALA A 237 -2.67 -2.53 -16.35
CA ALA A 237 -2.83 -1.07 -16.37
C ALA A 237 -1.63 -0.39 -15.69
N TRP A 238 -1.47 0.92 -15.88
CA TRP A 238 -0.33 1.67 -15.32
C TRP A 238 -0.66 3.14 -15.04
N GLY A 239 0.30 3.90 -14.53
CA GLY A 239 0.08 5.28 -14.11
C GLY A 239 -0.57 5.39 -12.73
N PHE A 240 -0.36 4.39 -11.89
CA PHE A 240 -0.65 4.44 -10.45
C PHE A 240 0.59 4.95 -9.70
N ARG A 241 0.44 5.40 -8.45
CA ARG A 241 1.59 5.73 -7.59
C ARG A 241 1.98 4.53 -6.74
N ASN A 242 1.08 4.08 -5.90
CA ASN A 242 1.25 2.89 -5.06
C ASN A 242 -0.05 2.07 -5.07
N PRO A 243 -0.28 1.24 -6.10
CA PRO A 243 -1.43 0.35 -6.15
C PRO A 243 -1.28 -0.73 -5.06
N PHE A 244 -1.74 -0.44 -3.85
CA PHE A 244 -1.45 -1.20 -2.63
C PHE A 244 -2.42 -2.38 -2.48
N GLY A 245 -3.70 -2.07 -2.28
CA GLY A 245 -4.75 -3.07 -2.16
C GLY A 245 -5.30 -3.45 -3.53
N LEU A 246 -5.55 -4.74 -3.74
CA LEU A 246 -6.25 -5.25 -4.92
C LEU A 246 -7.39 -6.16 -4.45
N ALA A 247 -8.57 -6.03 -5.05
CA ALA A 247 -9.66 -6.97 -4.82
C ALA A 247 -10.60 -7.06 -6.01
N PHE A 248 -11.18 -8.25 -6.22
CA PHE A 248 -12.27 -8.43 -7.16
C PHE A 248 -13.62 -8.24 -6.45
N SER A 249 -14.43 -7.34 -7.00
CA SER A 249 -15.84 -7.18 -6.63
C SER A 249 -16.64 -8.47 -6.89
N PRO A 250 -17.84 -8.63 -6.28
CA PRO A 250 -18.71 -9.77 -6.56
C PRO A 250 -19.08 -9.92 -8.04
N GLU A 251 -19.05 -8.83 -8.81
CA GLU A 251 -19.29 -8.80 -10.25
C GLU A 251 -18.04 -9.14 -11.10
N GLY A 252 -16.92 -9.50 -10.47
CA GLY A 252 -15.69 -9.90 -11.16
C GLY A 252 -14.86 -8.73 -11.71
N LYS A 253 -15.16 -7.49 -11.31
CA LYS A 253 -14.34 -6.31 -11.65
C LYS A 253 -13.20 -6.13 -10.66
N LEU A 254 -12.00 -5.88 -11.16
CA LEU A 254 -10.82 -5.57 -10.35
C LEU A 254 -10.85 -4.11 -9.87
N TYR A 255 -10.64 -3.91 -8.58
CA TYR A 255 -10.44 -2.60 -7.97
C TYR A 255 -9.05 -2.50 -7.32
N VAL A 256 -8.53 -1.28 -7.24
CA VAL A 256 -7.25 -0.95 -6.63
C VAL A 256 -7.41 0.25 -5.70
N SER A 257 -6.90 0.15 -4.47
CA SER A 257 -6.60 1.33 -3.63
C SER A 257 -5.19 1.79 -3.97
N ASP A 258 -5.04 3.08 -4.26
CA ASP A 258 -3.78 3.68 -4.70
C ASP A 258 -3.43 4.86 -3.80
N ASN A 259 -2.26 4.84 -3.15
CA ASN A 259 -1.90 5.92 -2.22
C ASN A 259 -1.47 7.18 -3.00
N GLY A 260 -2.03 8.32 -2.61
CA GLY A 260 -1.75 9.63 -3.18
C GLY A 260 -0.33 10.13 -2.90
N TYR A 261 -0.01 11.30 -3.43
CA TYR A 261 1.30 11.94 -3.27
C TYR A 261 1.53 12.49 -1.86
N ASP A 262 2.81 12.70 -1.56
CA ASP A 262 3.26 13.34 -0.33
C ASP A 262 3.84 14.73 -0.59
N GLN A 263 3.86 15.55 0.47
CA GLN A 263 4.47 16.88 0.48
C GLN A 263 5.99 16.81 0.75
N ARG A 264 6.68 15.90 0.07
CA ARG A 264 8.13 15.64 0.25
C ARG A 264 8.87 15.55 -1.08
N GLY A 265 10.19 15.53 -0.97
CA GLY A 265 11.11 15.42 -2.10
C GLY A 265 11.24 16.68 -2.94
N SER A 266 11.83 16.52 -4.12
CA SER A 266 12.17 17.62 -5.02
C SER A 266 10.96 18.17 -5.78
N ARG A 267 9.95 17.32 -6.03
CA ARG A 267 8.66 17.70 -6.65
C ARG A 267 7.48 17.34 -5.71
N PRO A 268 7.31 18.03 -4.57
CA PRO A 268 6.23 17.72 -3.62
C PRO A 268 4.86 18.09 -4.20
N VAL A 269 3.83 17.34 -3.82
CA VAL A 269 2.43 17.60 -4.21
C VAL A 269 1.56 17.66 -2.96
N TYR A 270 0.67 18.65 -2.87
CA TYR A 270 -0.22 18.85 -1.73
C TYR A 270 -1.61 18.25 -1.96
N GLY A 271 -2.29 17.84 -0.89
CA GLY A 271 -3.75 17.70 -0.90
C GLY A 271 -4.30 16.53 -1.72
N THR A 272 -3.50 15.51 -1.96
CA THR A 272 -3.90 14.33 -2.74
C THR A 272 -4.51 13.27 -1.83
N GLY A 273 -5.81 13.00 -2.02
CA GLY A 273 -6.47 11.84 -1.42
C GLY A 273 -6.05 10.54 -2.08
N ASP A 274 -6.38 9.41 -1.44
CA ASP A 274 -6.09 8.09 -1.99
C ASP A 274 -7.27 7.63 -2.88
N PRO A 275 -7.11 7.50 -4.20
CA PRO A 275 -8.18 7.01 -5.05
C PRO A 275 -8.42 5.50 -4.91
N LEU A 276 -9.70 5.11 -4.95
CA LEU A 276 -10.14 3.75 -5.25
C LEU A 276 -10.51 3.68 -6.73
N TRP A 277 -9.79 2.88 -7.51
CA TRP A 277 -9.96 2.74 -8.95
C TRP A 277 -10.71 1.48 -9.33
N GLU A 278 -11.66 1.57 -10.25
CA GLU A 278 -12.05 0.40 -11.07
C GLU A 278 -10.98 0.23 -12.16
N VAL A 279 -10.32 -0.92 -12.21
CA VAL A 279 -9.21 -1.18 -13.14
C VAL A 279 -9.73 -1.59 -14.52
N LYS A 280 -9.31 -0.85 -15.55
CA LYS A 280 -9.61 -1.09 -16.95
C LYS A 280 -8.32 -1.45 -17.67
N LYS A 281 -8.28 -2.64 -18.30
CA LYS A 281 -7.12 -3.11 -19.03
C LYS A 281 -6.67 -2.09 -20.09
N GLY A 282 -5.36 -1.86 -20.18
CA GLY A 282 -4.72 -0.95 -21.13
C GLY A 282 -4.75 0.55 -20.75
N THR A 283 -5.41 0.90 -19.64
CA THR A 283 -5.60 2.31 -19.24
C THR A 283 -4.40 2.85 -18.46
N TRP A 284 -4.06 4.12 -18.71
CA TRP A 284 -3.17 4.92 -17.89
C TRP A 284 -3.97 5.76 -16.87
N TYR A 285 -3.55 5.71 -15.60
CA TYR A 285 -4.27 6.27 -14.45
C TYR A 285 -3.75 7.62 -13.96
N GLY A 286 -2.74 8.18 -14.64
CA GLY A 286 -2.41 9.60 -14.55
C GLY A 286 -1.11 9.97 -13.85
N TRP A 287 -0.54 9.11 -13.01
CA TRP A 287 0.78 9.37 -12.43
C TRP A 287 1.84 9.45 -13.57
N PRO A 288 2.73 10.46 -13.59
CA PRO A 288 3.08 11.34 -12.48
C PRO A 288 2.46 12.75 -12.51
N ASP A 289 1.56 13.05 -13.44
CA ASP A 289 1.06 14.40 -13.72
C ASP A 289 -0.39 14.64 -13.30
N PHE A 290 -1.05 13.62 -12.77
CA PHE A 290 -2.41 13.69 -12.27
C PHE A 290 -2.51 13.05 -10.88
N SER A 291 -3.47 13.52 -10.09
CA SER A 291 -3.92 12.85 -8.86
C SER A 291 -5.44 12.71 -8.90
N ALA A 292 -5.93 11.47 -8.70
CA ALA A 292 -7.35 11.14 -8.67
C ALA A 292 -8.15 11.66 -9.90
N GLY A 293 -7.51 11.68 -11.07
CA GLY A 293 -8.10 12.12 -12.34
C GLY A 293 -7.95 13.61 -12.65
N LEU A 294 -7.35 14.39 -11.76
CA LEU A 294 -7.14 15.84 -11.91
C LEU A 294 -5.67 16.15 -12.22
N ARG A 295 -5.42 17.04 -13.18
CA ARG A 295 -4.06 17.47 -13.53
C ARG A 295 -3.45 18.34 -12.43
N LEU A 296 -2.15 18.15 -12.19
CA LEU A 296 -1.44 18.83 -11.10
C LEU A 296 -1.26 20.35 -11.31
N ASP A 297 -1.32 20.85 -12.55
CA ASP A 297 -1.17 22.26 -12.89
C ASP A 297 -2.48 23.06 -12.82
N GLU A 298 -3.62 22.41 -13.06
CA GLU A 298 -4.95 23.03 -13.14
C GLU A 298 -5.45 23.50 -11.76
N GLU A 299 -5.47 22.62 -10.78
CA GLU A 299 -6.14 22.89 -9.49
C GLU A 299 -5.24 23.61 -8.49
N SER A 300 -5.80 24.50 -7.66
CA SER A 300 -5.03 25.18 -6.61
C SER A 300 -4.68 24.27 -5.44
N GLN A 301 -5.44 23.18 -5.25
CA GLN A 301 -5.24 22.24 -4.15
C GLN A 301 -3.87 21.56 -4.20
N PHE A 302 -3.26 21.38 -5.37
CA PHE A 302 -1.98 20.67 -5.48
C PHE A 302 -0.76 21.52 -5.11
N LYS A 303 -0.95 22.82 -4.84
CA LYS A 303 0.12 23.76 -4.49
C LYS A 303 0.55 23.58 -3.02
N PRO A 304 1.80 23.19 -2.75
CA PRO A 304 2.31 23.19 -1.38
C PRO A 304 2.46 24.62 -0.86
N VAL A 305 2.28 24.80 0.45
CA VAL A 305 2.41 26.09 1.13
C VAL A 305 3.82 26.66 0.89
N LEU A 306 3.88 27.92 0.43
CA LEU A 306 5.11 28.65 0.10
C LEU A 306 5.98 28.03 -1.03
N ARG A 307 5.47 27.04 -1.78
CA ARG A 307 6.13 26.50 -2.97
C ARG A 307 5.32 26.78 -4.23
N GLN A 308 5.95 26.60 -5.39
CA GLN A 308 5.27 26.65 -6.68
C GLN A 308 4.41 25.40 -6.88
N LYS A 309 3.40 25.49 -7.76
CA LYS A 309 2.67 24.30 -8.21
C LYS A 309 3.65 23.32 -8.88
N PRO A 310 3.44 22.00 -8.75
CA PRO A 310 4.19 21.03 -9.53
C PRO A 310 4.02 21.32 -11.02
N LYS A 311 5.12 21.38 -11.76
CA LYS A 311 5.07 21.46 -13.22
C LYS A 311 4.95 20.05 -13.81
N LEU A 312 4.36 19.97 -14.99
CA LEU A 312 4.14 18.71 -15.70
C LEU A 312 5.45 18.14 -16.25
N LEU A 313 5.56 16.82 -16.21
CA LEU A 313 6.76 16.09 -16.62
C LEU A 313 6.61 15.47 -18.01
N LEU A 314 5.38 15.16 -18.45
CA LEU A 314 5.11 14.54 -19.74
C LEU A 314 4.51 15.55 -20.73
N THR A 315 4.89 15.43 -22.01
CA THR A 315 4.35 16.29 -23.08
C THR A 315 2.99 15.82 -23.60
N ASP A 316 2.73 14.52 -23.53
CA ASP A 316 1.54 13.86 -24.04
C ASP A 316 1.11 12.72 -23.10
N TYR A 317 -0.16 12.33 -23.21
CA TYR A 317 -0.77 11.33 -22.35
C TYR A 317 -1.48 10.25 -23.18
N PRO A 318 -1.35 8.95 -22.83
CA PRO A 318 -2.00 7.87 -23.57
C PRO A 318 -3.53 7.95 -23.61
N ASN A 319 -4.12 8.50 -22.55
CA ASN A 319 -5.55 8.74 -22.40
C ASN A 319 -5.77 9.80 -21.30
N THR A 320 -6.98 10.35 -21.23
CA THR A 320 -7.44 11.06 -20.02
C THR A 320 -7.67 10.05 -18.91
N PRO A 321 -7.08 10.21 -17.71
CA PRO A 321 -7.33 9.31 -16.59
C PRO A 321 -8.83 9.24 -16.25
N PRO A 322 -9.35 8.07 -15.89
CA PRO A 322 -10.76 7.95 -15.52
C PRO A 322 -11.06 8.70 -14.22
N ARG A 323 -12.35 8.86 -13.91
CA ARG A 323 -12.77 9.26 -12.56
C ARG A 323 -12.66 8.06 -11.61
N PRO A 324 -12.10 8.22 -10.40
CA PRO A 324 -12.06 7.13 -9.42
C PRO A 324 -13.46 6.78 -8.91
N ALA A 325 -13.62 5.55 -8.43
CA ALA A 325 -14.86 5.10 -7.79
C ALA A 325 -15.10 5.84 -6.46
N ALA A 326 -14.03 6.16 -5.73
CA ALA A 326 -14.05 7.01 -4.56
C ALA A 326 -12.68 7.68 -4.35
N ILE A 327 -12.64 8.79 -3.61
CA ILE A 327 -11.39 9.44 -3.18
C ILE A 327 -11.40 9.45 -1.65
N LEU A 328 -10.50 8.70 -1.05
CA LEU A 328 -10.34 8.60 0.39
C LEU A 328 -9.54 9.81 0.93
N PRO A 329 -9.62 10.10 2.24
CA PRO A 329 -9.01 11.30 2.81
C PRO A 329 -7.50 11.39 2.56
N VAL A 330 -7.01 12.63 2.47
CA VAL A 330 -5.59 12.95 2.26
C VAL A 330 -4.72 12.30 3.34
N HIS A 331 -3.67 11.58 2.92
CA HIS A 331 -2.73 10.85 3.78
C HIS A 331 -3.38 9.76 4.66
N ALA A 332 -4.57 9.26 4.33
CA ALA A 332 -5.21 8.19 5.10
C ALA A 332 -4.47 6.83 4.97
N SER A 333 -3.69 6.66 3.91
CA SER A 333 -3.04 5.40 3.52
C SER A 333 -4.08 4.29 3.35
N ALA A 334 -4.86 4.40 2.27
CA ALA A 334 -5.81 3.37 1.85
C ALA A 334 -5.06 2.13 1.34
N ASP A 335 -5.07 1.08 2.14
CA ASP A 335 -4.23 -0.09 1.95
C ASP A 335 -5.08 -1.30 1.53
N GLY A 336 -4.87 -2.48 2.11
CA GLY A 336 -5.57 -3.71 1.77
C GLY A 336 -7.07 -3.65 2.06
N PHE A 337 -7.86 -4.20 1.14
CA PHE A 337 -9.31 -4.19 1.23
C PHE A 337 -9.93 -5.43 0.59
N ASP A 338 -11.22 -5.65 0.85
CA ASP A 338 -12.01 -6.69 0.20
C ASP A 338 -13.49 -6.28 0.11
N PHE A 339 -14.26 -6.98 -0.71
CA PHE A 339 -15.69 -6.74 -0.89
C PHE A 339 -16.54 -7.66 -0.04
N SER A 340 -17.60 -7.10 0.56
CA SER A 340 -18.63 -7.95 1.16
C SER A 340 -19.36 -8.73 0.08
N ARG A 341 -19.42 -10.06 0.23
CA ARG A 341 -20.08 -11.00 -0.69
C ARG A 341 -21.34 -11.62 -0.10
N SER A 342 -21.54 -11.48 1.22
CA SER A 342 -22.59 -12.16 1.98
C SER A 342 -23.64 -11.18 2.48
N GLU A 343 -24.91 -11.51 2.26
CA GLU A 343 -26.04 -10.76 2.85
C GLU A 343 -26.07 -10.91 4.38
N GLU A 344 -25.53 -12.00 4.91
CA GLU A 344 -25.46 -12.22 6.36
C GLU A 344 -24.54 -11.20 7.01
N PHE A 345 -23.36 -10.94 6.43
CA PHE A 345 -22.52 -9.83 6.89
C PHE A 345 -23.13 -8.47 6.57
N GLY A 346 -23.87 -8.36 5.47
CA GLY A 346 -24.50 -7.13 4.99
C GLY A 346 -23.59 -6.29 4.11
N TYR A 347 -24.13 -5.20 3.56
CA TYR A 347 -23.43 -4.28 2.64
C TYR A 347 -22.84 -4.98 1.41
N ARG A 348 -23.53 -6.00 0.88
CA ARG A 348 -23.06 -6.78 -0.27
C ARG A 348 -22.70 -5.85 -1.44
N GLY A 349 -21.49 -6.03 -1.98
CA GLY A 349 -20.95 -5.23 -3.09
C GLY A 349 -20.26 -3.92 -2.67
N GLU A 350 -20.25 -3.57 -1.38
CA GLU A 350 -19.39 -2.48 -0.87
C GLU A 350 -17.98 -3.00 -0.53
N ALA A 351 -16.98 -2.14 -0.73
CA ALA A 351 -15.59 -2.41 -0.39
C ALA A 351 -15.30 -2.00 1.07
N PHE A 352 -14.59 -2.82 1.83
CA PHE A 352 -14.14 -2.55 3.19
C PHE A 352 -12.63 -2.33 3.18
N ILE A 353 -12.21 -1.08 3.41
CA ILE A 353 -10.85 -0.62 3.18
C ILE A 353 -10.19 -0.30 4.51
N ALA A 354 -9.03 -0.90 4.77
CA ALA A 354 -8.18 -0.55 5.88
C ALA A 354 -7.43 0.75 5.60
N LEU A 355 -7.52 1.71 6.51
CA LEU A 355 -6.79 2.97 6.47
C LEU A 355 -5.68 2.91 7.52
N PHE A 356 -4.44 2.72 7.07
CA PHE A 356 -3.27 2.56 7.93
C PHE A 356 -3.00 3.80 8.78
N GLY A 357 -3.45 4.95 8.27
CA GLY A 357 -3.36 6.23 8.94
C GLY A 357 -2.13 7.01 8.57
N ASP A 358 -2.19 8.31 8.82
CA ASP A 358 -1.17 9.21 8.37
C ASP A 358 0.21 8.92 9.00
N GLN A 359 1.22 9.34 8.27
CA GLN A 359 2.61 9.29 8.68
C GLN A 359 3.18 10.71 8.84
N SER A 360 2.38 11.63 9.39
CA SER A 360 2.85 12.99 9.69
C SER A 360 3.94 12.95 10.78
N PRO A 361 5.02 13.75 10.69
CA PRO A 361 5.20 14.84 9.71
C PRO A 361 5.91 14.43 8.41
N THR A 362 6.23 13.14 8.23
CA THR A 362 7.03 12.64 7.09
C THR A 362 6.32 12.84 5.74
N THR A 363 5.01 12.55 5.67
CA THR A 363 4.21 12.66 4.43
C THR A 363 3.64 14.05 4.22
N GLY A 364 3.50 14.84 5.28
CA GLY A 364 2.92 16.17 5.26
C GLY A 364 2.54 16.64 6.66
N LYS A 365 2.13 17.91 6.78
CA LYS A 365 1.57 18.44 8.02
C LYS A 365 0.06 18.32 8.01
N LEU A 366 -0.50 17.78 9.07
CA LEU A 366 -1.94 17.67 9.32
C LEU A 366 -2.35 18.40 10.61
N LEU A 367 -3.62 18.80 10.67
CA LEU A 367 -4.22 19.42 11.87
C LEU A 367 -4.65 18.38 12.92
N GLY A 368 -4.75 17.11 12.53
CA GLY A 368 -5.06 15.98 13.41
C GLY A 368 -4.96 14.65 12.67
N PRO A 369 -5.04 13.52 13.39
CA PRO A 369 -4.84 12.20 12.80
C PRO A 369 -5.90 11.83 11.75
N VAL A 370 -5.47 11.30 10.61
CA VAL A 370 -6.33 10.84 9.51
C VAL A 370 -6.10 9.34 9.26
N GLY A 371 -7.16 8.59 8.96
CA GLY A 371 -7.11 7.12 8.80
C GLY A 371 -7.27 6.38 10.14
N PHE A 372 -6.41 5.40 10.44
CA PHE A 372 -6.43 4.59 11.68
C PHE A 372 -7.75 3.85 11.93
N LYS A 373 -8.39 3.38 10.85
CA LYS A 373 -9.75 2.85 10.89
C LYS A 373 -10.03 1.95 9.70
N VAL A 374 -11.21 1.33 9.70
CA VAL A 374 -11.78 0.66 8.53
C VAL A 374 -13.00 1.44 8.05
N VAL A 375 -13.05 1.72 6.75
CA VAL A 375 -14.20 2.36 6.09
C VAL A 375 -14.87 1.38 5.15
N ARG A 376 -16.15 1.61 4.87
CA ARG A 376 -16.86 0.98 3.75
C ARG A 376 -17.12 1.99 2.64
N VAL A 377 -17.03 1.53 1.40
CA VAL A 377 -17.22 2.34 0.19
C VAL A 377 -18.26 1.70 -0.71
N ASN A 378 -19.30 2.46 -1.01
CA ASN A 378 -20.22 2.11 -2.08
C ASN A 378 -19.61 2.52 -3.42
N VAL A 379 -19.03 1.56 -4.15
CA VAL A 379 -18.27 1.84 -5.39
C VAL A 379 -19.14 2.34 -6.55
N LYS A 380 -20.47 2.25 -6.44
CA LYS A 380 -21.41 2.78 -7.45
C LYS A 380 -21.69 4.27 -7.24
N THR A 381 -21.71 4.72 -5.99
CA THR A 381 -22.04 6.11 -5.63
C THR A 381 -20.83 6.91 -5.15
N GLY A 382 -19.71 6.25 -4.84
CA GLY A 382 -18.51 6.84 -4.24
C GLY A 382 -18.68 7.26 -2.78
N VAL A 383 -19.78 6.86 -2.12
CA VAL A 383 -20.04 7.24 -0.72
C VAL A 383 -19.17 6.39 0.22
N ILE A 384 -18.40 7.08 1.06
CA ILE A 384 -17.52 6.50 2.08
C ILE A 384 -18.19 6.66 3.44
N ARG A 385 -18.15 5.62 4.27
CA ARG A 385 -18.60 5.66 5.68
C ARG A 385 -17.61 4.94 6.58
N ASP A 386 -17.35 5.52 7.75
CA ASP A 386 -16.64 4.82 8.81
C ASP A 386 -17.40 3.52 9.16
N PHE A 387 -16.66 2.43 9.32
CA PHE A 387 -17.21 1.12 9.71
C PHE A 387 -16.68 0.70 11.07
N ALA A 388 -15.36 0.68 11.26
CA ALA A 388 -14.74 0.36 12.53
C ALA A 388 -13.68 1.41 12.88
N VAL A 389 -13.85 2.10 14.01
CA VAL A 389 -13.01 3.26 14.40
C VAL A 389 -12.82 3.28 15.91
N ASN A 390 -11.67 3.74 16.40
CA ASN A 390 -11.46 3.90 17.84
C ASN A 390 -12.44 4.93 18.43
N LYS A 391 -13.03 4.60 19.57
CA LYS A 391 -13.85 5.52 20.37
C LYS A 391 -12.97 6.65 20.91
N GLY A 392 -13.49 7.87 20.86
CA GLY A 392 -12.79 9.02 21.38
C GLY A 392 -13.40 10.34 20.89
N ARG A 393 -12.93 11.45 21.45
CA ARG A 393 -13.30 12.79 20.97
C ARG A 393 -12.63 13.17 19.65
N LYS A 394 -11.55 12.47 19.30
CA LYS A 394 -10.75 12.64 18.08
C LYS A 394 -10.38 11.27 17.55
N ASN A 395 -10.18 11.17 16.24
CA ASN A 395 -9.64 10.00 15.57
C ASN A 395 -8.14 9.82 15.89
N GLY A 396 -7.62 8.59 15.79
CA GLY A 396 -6.20 8.31 15.93
C GLY A 396 -5.88 6.87 16.34
N PRO A 397 -4.57 6.53 16.37
CA PRO A 397 -4.11 5.22 16.83
C PRO A 397 -4.35 5.05 18.34
N ALA A 398 -4.57 3.82 18.78
CA ALA A 398 -4.92 3.50 20.16
C ALA A 398 -3.89 4.00 21.18
N SER A 399 -2.61 3.87 20.87
CA SER A 399 -1.48 4.42 21.65
C SER A 399 -1.55 5.93 21.83
N GLY A 400 -2.03 6.67 20.82
CA GLY A 400 -2.25 8.11 20.90
C GLY A 400 -3.50 8.50 21.69
N LEU A 401 -4.50 7.61 21.72
CA LEU A 401 -5.75 7.77 22.45
C LEU A 401 -5.71 7.21 23.88
N GLN A 402 -4.61 6.56 24.27
CA GLN A 402 -4.49 5.82 25.54
C GLN A 402 -5.59 4.77 25.72
N SER A 403 -5.86 4.02 24.65
CA SER A 403 -6.89 2.98 24.58
C SER A 403 -6.30 1.66 24.07
N GLY A 404 -7.11 0.60 23.99
CA GLY A 404 -6.71 -0.71 23.47
C GLY A 404 -7.27 -1.08 22.10
N GLY A 405 -7.77 -0.10 21.33
CA GLY A 405 -8.33 -0.30 19.99
C GLY A 405 -7.29 -0.48 18.88
N PHE A 406 -7.60 -0.06 17.66
CA PHE A 406 -6.71 -0.14 16.48
C PHE A 406 -5.47 0.74 16.59
N GLU A 407 -4.33 0.23 16.16
CA GLU A 407 -3.15 1.07 15.91
C GLU A 407 -3.14 1.51 14.46
N ARG A 408 -2.88 0.59 13.51
CA ARG A 408 -2.75 0.90 12.07
C ARG A 408 -3.29 -0.25 11.21
N PRO A 409 -4.62 -0.28 10.93
CA PRO A 409 -5.22 -1.26 10.03
C PRO A 409 -4.57 -1.20 8.64
N VAL A 410 -3.99 -2.29 8.17
CA VAL A 410 -3.26 -2.38 6.87
C VAL A 410 -3.96 -3.28 5.86
N ALA A 411 -4.78 -4.23 6.31
CA ALA A 411 -5.59 -5.05 5.43
C ALA A 411 -6.94 -5.41 6.05
N ALA A 412 -7.98 -5.45 5.21
CA ALA A 412 -9.29 -5.97 5.55
C ALA A 412 -9.64 -7.09 4.55
N ARG A 413 -9.96 -8.29 5.05
CA ARG A 413 -10.21 -9.48 4.20
C ARG A 413 -11.40 -10.27 4.75
N PHE A 414 -12.34 -10.64 3.89
CA PHE A 414 -13.40 -11.55 4.31
C PHE A 414 -12.89 -12.99 4.34
N ASP A 415 -13.42 -13.77 5.28
CA ASP A 415 -13.23 -15.21 5.29
C ASP A 415 -13.94 -15.87 4.09
N PRO A 416 -13.66 -17.15 3.77
CA PRO A 416 -14.26 -17.82 2.61
C PRO A 416 -15.80 -17.86 2.65
N THR A 417 -16.41 -17.83 3.84
CA THR A 417 -17.88 -17.79 3.97
C THR A 417 -18.46 -16.40 3.72
N GLY A 418 -17.63 -15.36 3.77
CA GLY A 418 -18.03 -13.96 3.67
C GLY A 418 -18.77 -13.44 4.91
N LYS A 419 -18.84 -14.22 6.00
CA LYS A 419 -19.60 -13.88 7.21
C LYS A 419 -18.76 -13.17 8.27
N ALA A 420 -17.44 -13.21 8.14
CA ALA A 420 -16.50 -12.55 9.03
C ALA A 420 -15.50 -11.69 8.25
N LEU A 421 -15.27 -10.48 8.74
CA LEU A 421 -14.24 -9.57 8.23
C LEU A 421 -13.04 -9.60 9.17
N TYR A 422 -11.88 -9.97 8.64
CA TYR A 422 -10.62 -9.97 9.38
C TYR A 422 -9.84 -8.68 9.08
N ILE A 423 -9.38 -8.02 10.14
CA ILE A 423 -8.57 -6.79 10.05
C ILE A 423 -7.17 -7.11 10.54
N VAL A 424 -6.20 -6.94 9.65
CA VAL A 424 -4.78 -6.97 9.98
C VAL A 424 -4.41 -5.58 10.47
N ASP A 425 -4.00 -5.49 11.72
CA ASP A 425 -3.51 -4.27 12.35
C ASP A 425 -2.00 -4.39 12.54
N PHE A 426 -1.25 -3.54 11.84
CA PHE A 426 0.20 -3.55 11.81
C PHE A 426 0.83 -3.37 13.19
N GLY A 427 0.12 -2.69 14.10
CA GLY A 427 0.61 -2.36 15.44
C GLY A 427 1.19 -0.95 15.52
N ILE A 428 1.96 -0.71 16.57
CA ILE A 428 2.45 0.61 16.92
C ILE A 428 3.58 1.01 15.96
N LEU A 429 3.34 2.06 15.17
CA LEU A 429 4.36 2.78 14.42
C LEU A 429 4.24 4.26 14.73
N LYS A 430 5.24 4.77 15.46
CA LYS A 430 5.32 6.18 15.85
C LYS A 430 6.11 6.95 14.82
N GLU A 431 5.55 8.06 14.34
CA GLU A 431 6.29 9.01 13.54
C GLU A 431 6.95 10.05 14.44
N THR A 432 8.26 10.24 14.27
CA THR A 432 9.05 11.22 15.00
C THR A 432 9.80 12.11 14.03
N LYS A 433 10.50 13.12 14.54
CA LYS A 433 11.38 13.96 13.70
C LYS A 433 12.54 13.17 13.10
N ASP A 434 12.92 12.06 13.74
CA ASP A 434 14.02 11.19 13.32
C ASP A 434 13.54 10.06 12.39
N GLY A 435 12.24 10.05 12.05
CA GLY A 435 11.60 9.05 11.20
C GLY A 435 10.65 8.13 11.96
N ALA A 436 10.19 7.10 11.24
CA ALA A 436 9.31 6.07 11.76
C ALA A 436 10.02 5.20 12.82
N GLN A 437 9.32 4.89 13.90
CA GLN A 437 9.76 4.03 14.99
C GLN A 437 8.69 2.95 15.22
N PRO A 438 8.75 1.85 14.45
CA PRO A 438 7.83 0.73 14.60
C PRO A 438 8.21 -0.13 15.81
N LEU A 439 7.24 -0.72 16.50
CA LEU A 439 7.46 -1.60 17.64
C LEU A 439 7.06 -3.04 17.30
N GLN A 440 8.01 -3.97 17.40
CA GLN A 440 7.76 -5.39 17.23
C GLN A 440 6.72 -5.93 18.22
N LYS A 441 6.07 -7.04 17.87
CA LYS A 441 5.11 -7.77 18.71
C LYS A 441 3.93 -6.90 19.22
N THR A 442 3.54 -5.90 18.45
CA THR A 442 2.36 -5.05 18.73
C THR A 442 1.23 -5.21 17.73
N GLY A 443 1.44 -5.98 16.65
CA GLY A 443 0.44 -6.28 15.64
C GLY A 443 -0.63 -7.24 16.14
N VAL A 444 -1.83 -7.11 15.56
CA VAL A 444 -3.03 -7.86 15.95
C VAL A 444 -3.82 -8.28 14.72
N LEU A 445 -4.38 -9.48 14.77
CA LEU A 445 -5.42 -9.91 13.85
C LEU A 445 -6.76 -9.81 14.58
N TRP A 446 -7.64 -8.94 14.10
CA TRP A 446 -8.99 -8.78 14.62
C TRP A 446 -10.00 -9.50 13.73
N ARG A 447 -11.13 -9.93 14.30
CA ARG A 447 -12.28 -10.47 13.56
C ARG A 447 -13.55 -9.72 13.92
N ILE A 448 -14.25 -9.24 12.90
CA ILE A 448 -15.56 -8.60 13.01
C ILE A 448 -16.61 -9.56 12.47
N THR A 449 -17.67 -9.79 13.22
CA THR A 449 -18.85 -10.57 12.80
C THR A 449 -20.12 -9.78 13.05
N ARG A 450 -21.17 -10.09 12.29
CA ARG A 450 -22.52 -9.57 12.55
C ARG A 450 -23.28 -10.54 13.42
N GLU A 451 -23.93 -10.03 14.45
CA GLU A 451 -24.80 -10.79 15.34
C GLU A 451 -26.15 -11.08 14.66
N ALA A 452 -26.74 -12.24 14.98
CA ALA A 452 -28.08 -12.58 14.53
C ALA A 452 -29.09 -11.57 15.11
N PRO A 453 -30.20 -11.30 14.39
CA PRO A 453 -31.23 -10.35 14.81
C PRO A 453 -31.81 -10.60 16.20
#